data_AF-A0A8B8C1R4-F1
#
_entry.id   AF-A0A8B8C1R4-F1
#
_cell.length_a   1.000
_cell.length_b   1.000
_cell.length_c   1.000
_cell.angle_alpha   90.00
_cell.angle_beta   90.00
_cell.angle_gamma   90.00
#
_symmetry.space_group_name_H-M   'P 1'
#
loop_
_entity.id
_entity.type
_entity.pdbx_description
1 polymer ?
#
loop_
_entity_poly.entity_id
_entity_poly.type
_entity_poly.pdbx_seq_one_letter_code
_entity_poly.pdbx_strand_id
1 'polypeptide(L)'
;MAEYWLISVPGEKTLQQSWDTLNNATMRNQVLSTNFKLAIPDLKVGTLDVLVGLSDDMGKLDVYCESVTRKIAQYLGETLEDRSDKLQGNLQVNGVDMVTYLTRFQWDLAKYPIKQSLKNIAEIIGKQVSQIETDLKTKATAYNNLKGNLQNLERKSTGSLFTRNLAELVKREDFVLDSEYLQTLLVVVPRNIIHDWQAKYESLTDMVVPRSSRTLFEDDENCLCSVTLFRKVAEDFRNRCRENKFMVRDFTYNEKDIADGKLEITKLEDDKKKLYGPLVKWLKVNFGECFSAWIHVKALRIFVESVLRYGLPVNFLAVLMQPHKKTTRKLREVMNQLYAHLDSPASQDPGQMEIPGLVGISNVDYYPYVYYKISLDLVDTVM
;
A
#
# COMPACT_ATOMS: atom_id res chain seq x y z
N MET A 1 -16.58 3.00 -10.85
CA MET A 1 -15.86 1.71 -10.97
C MET A 1 -15.60 1.46 -12.44
N ALA A 2 -14.33 1.41 -12.82
CA ALA A 2 -13.93 1.10 -14.18
C ALA A 2 -13.65 -0.41 -14.26
N GLU A 3 -14.73 -1.17 -14.40
CA GLU A 3 -14.67 -2.61 -14.66
C GLU A 3 -14.63 -2.84 -16.18
N TYR A 4 -13.75 -3.73 -16.61
CA TYR A 4 -13.63 -4.17 -18.00
C TYR A 4 -13.73 -5.69 -18.09
N TRP A 5 -14.30 -6.16 -19.18
CA TRP A 5 -14.41 -7.57 -19.53
C TRP A 5 -13.48 -7.84 -20.69
N LEU A 6 -12.47 -8.67 -20.47
CA LEU A 6 -11.61 -9.17 -21.52
C LEU A 6 -12.21 -10.48 -22.03
N ILE A 7 -12.70 -10.47 -23.27
CA ILE A 7 -13.33 -11.64 -23.89
C ILE A 7 -12.60 -12.06 -25.16
N SER A 8 -12.73 -13.33 -25.52
CA SER A 8 -12.36 -13.80 -26.85
C SER A 8 -13.46 -14.65 -27.45
N VAL A 9 -13.67 -14.48 -28.75
CA VAL A 9 -14.66 -15.19 -29.57
C VAL A 9 -13.98 -15.71 -30.83
N PRO A 10 -14.42 -16.86 -31.39
CA PRO A 10 -13.79 -17.39 -32.60
C PRO A 10 -14.01 -16.44 -33.79
N GLY A 11 -13.03 -16.41 -34.68
CA GLY A 11 -13.19 -15.73 -35.96
C GLY A 11 -14.23 -16.45 -36.81
N GLU A 12 -15.19 -15.70 -37.35
CA GLU A 12 -16.09 -16.19 -38.39
C GLU A 12 -15.30 -16.27 -39.73
N LYS A 13 -15.92 -15.92 -40.87
CA LYS A 13 -15.20 -15.84 -42.16
C LYS A 13 -14.05 -14.83 -42.13
N THR A 14 -14.19 -13.75 -41.35
CA THR A 14 -13.13 -12.77 -41.07
C THR A 14 -13.26 -12.26 -39.64
N LEU A 15 -12.14 -11.83 -39.03
CA LEU A 15 -12.16 -11.18 -37.71
C LEU A 15 -12.96 -9.86 -37.70
N GLN A 16 -13.04 -9.18 -38.85
CA GLN A 16 -13.84 -7.97 -38.99
C GLN A 16 -15.34 -8.29 -38.91
N GLN A 17 -15.78 -9.41 -39.50
CA GLN A 17 -17.15 -9.87 -39.38
C GLN A 17 -17.51 -10.19 -37.92
N SER A 18 -16.67 -10.96 -37.19
CA SER A 18 -16.89 -11.21 -35.75
C SER A 18 -16.97 -9.91 -34.94
N TRP A 19 -16.15 -8.91 -35.28
CA TRP A 19 -16.16 -7.59 -34.64
C TRP A 19 -17.46 -6.84 -34.91
N ASP A 20 -17.94 -6.84 -36.16
CA ASP A 20 -19.19 -6.18 -36.52
C ASP A 20 -20.40 -6.89 -35.92
N THR A 21 -20.43 -8.22 -35.91
CA THR A 21 -21.47 -9.04 -35.24
C THR A 21 -21.56 -8.68 -33.75
N LEU A 22 -20.42 -8.71 -33.04
CA LEU A 22 -20.36 -8.36 -31.62
C LEU A 22 -20.84 -6.93 -31.35
N ASN A 23 -20.37 -5.94 -32.13
CA ASN A 23 -20.74 -4.55 -31.93
C ASN A 23 -22.18 -4.24 -32.31
N ASN A 24 -22.73 -4.92 -33.32
CA ASN A 24 -24.15 -4.80 -33.64
C ASN A 24 -24.99 -5.26 -32.45
N ALA A 25 -24.67 -6.41 -31.86
CA ALA A 25 -25.41 -6.98 -30.73
C ALA A 25 -25.28 -6.16 -29.44
N THR A 26 -24.07 -5.64 -29.14
CA THR A 26 -23.76 -5.07 -27.82
C THR A 26 -23.71 -3.55 -27.79
N MET A 27 -23.27 -2.89 -28.87
CA MET A 27 -23.10 -1.44 -28.93
C MET A 27 -24.22 -0.76 -29.72
N ARG A 28 -24.46 -1.16 -30.98
CA ARG A 28 -25.36 -0.43 -31.88
C ARG A 28 -26.85 -0.65 -31.57
N ASN A 29 -27.26 -1.90 -31.36
CA ASN A 29 -28.68 -2.22 -31.18
C ASN A 29 -29.18 -1.91 -29.77
N GLN A 30 -28.31 -1.96 -28.78
CA GLN A 30 -28.72 -1.95 -27.37
C GLN A 30 -27.90 -1.03 -26.46
N VAL A 31 -26.79 -0.45 -26.95
CA VAL A 31 -25.90 0.48 -26.21
C VAL A 31 -25.56 -0.04 -24.81
N LEU A 32 -25.06 -1.28 -24.75
CA LEU A 32 -24.78 -1.99 -23.49
C LEU A 32 -23.33 -1.85 -23.04
N SER A 33 -22.41 -1.68 -23.99
CA SER A 33 -20.97 -1.58 -23.74
C SER A 33 -20.25 -0.69 -24.75
N THR A 34 -19.05 -0.27 -24.38
CA THR A 34 -18.05 0.27 -25.29
C THR A 34 -16.95 -0.76 -25.49
N ASN A 35 -16.63 -1.08 -26.74
CA ASN A 35 -15.75 -2.20 -27.07
C ASN A 35 -14.46 -1.69 -27.75
N PHE A 36 -13.34 -2.32 -27.43
CA PHE A 36 -12.01 -2.03 -27.99
C PHE A 36 -11.36 -3.33 -28.47
N LYS A 37 -10.80 -3.34 -29.68
CA LYS A 37 -10.00 -4.49 -30.14
C LYS A 37 -8.74 -4.59 -29.28
N LEU A 38 -8.46 -5.76 -28.73
CA LEU A 38 -7.19 -6.02 -28.07
C LEU A 38 -6.25 -6.68 -29.08
N ALA A 39 -5.21 -5.97 -29.51
CA ALA A 39 -4.25 -6.49 -30.46
C ALA A 39 -3.30 -7.48 -29.76
N ILE A 40 -3.50 -8.77 -30.00
CA ILE A 40 -2.60 -9.84 -29.54
C ILE A 40 -1.80 -10.31 -30.76
N PRO A 41 -0.46 -10.34 -30.68
CA PRO A 41 0.36 -10.78 -31.80
C PRO A 41 0.29 -12.31 -31.98
N ASP A 42 0.81 -12.78 -33.10
CA ASP A 42 1.00 -14.21 -33.33
C ASP A 42 2.08 -14.75 -32.39
N LEU A 43 1.64 -15.39 -31.30
CA LEU A 43 2.52 -16.02 -30.33
C LEU A 43 2.77 -17.48 -30.70
N LYS A 44 3.95 -18.00 -30.35
CA LYS A 44 4.34 -19.38 -30.66
C LYS A 44 3.48 -20.38 -29.87
N VAL A 45 2.60 -21.07 -30.58
CA VAL A 45 1.79 -22.16 -30.03
C VAL A 45 2.66 -23.38 -29.75
N GLY A 46 2.52 -23.96 -28.54
CA GLY A 46 3.18 -25.20 -28.13
C GLY A 46 2.35 -26.44 -28.47
N THR A 47 2.65 -27.57 -27.82
CA THR A 47 1.77 -28.75 -27.85
C THR A 47 0.53 -28.50 -26.98
N LEU A 48 -0.55 -29.25 -27.22
CA LEU A 48 -1.77 -29.17 -26.42
C LEU A 48 -1.51 -29.40 -24.92
N ASP A 49 -0.70 -30.41 -24.60
CA ASP A 49 -0.29 -30.73 -23.23
C ASP A 49 0.41 -29.55 -22.52
N VAL A 50 1.31 -28.86 -23.24
CA VAL A 50 1.98 -27.66 -22.73
C VAL A 50 0.99 -26.52 -22.52
N LEU A 51 0.01 -26.34 -23.40
CA LEU A 51 -1.02 -25.29 -23.26
C LEU A 51 -1.93 -25.53 -22.05
N VAL A 52 -2.31 -26.78 -21.78
CA VAL A 52 -3.12 -27.14 -20.61
C VAL A 52 -2.37 -26.79 -19.32
N GLY A 53 -1.11 -27.21 -19.19
CA GLY A 53 -0.29 -26.85 -18.02
C GLY A 53 -0.05 -25.34 -17.89
N LEU A 54 0.14 -24.64 -19.01
CA LEU A 54 0.30 -23.18 -19.00
C LEU A 54 -0.97 -22.43 -18.60
N SER A 55 -2.17 -22.95 -18.85
CA SER A 55 -3.41 -22.27 -18.49
C SER A 55 -3.50 -22.07 -16.96
N ASP A 56 -3.20 -23.13 -16.20
CA ASP A 56 -3.18 -23.09 -14.74
C ASP A 56 -2.08 -22.17 -14.19
N ASP A 57 -0.86 -22.30 -14.73
CA ASP A 57 0.29 -21.50 -14.30
C ASP A 57 0.09 -20.00 -14.60
N MET A 58 -0.47 -19.67 -15.77
CA MET A 58 -0.83 -18.29 -16.11
C MET A 58 -1.96 -17.76 -15.24
N GLY A 59 -2.90 -18.61 -14.83
CA GLY A 59 -3.94 -18.25 -13.85
C GLY A 59 -3.34 -17.81 -12.51
N LYS A 60 -2.38 -18.58 -11.98
CA LYS A 60 -1.64 -18.21 -10.75
C LYS A 60 -0.82 -16.94 -10.95
N LEU A 61 -0.14 -16.81 -12.09
CA LEU A 61 0.66 -15.63 -12.40
C LEU A 61 -0.19 -14.35 -12.52
N ASP A 62 -1.39 -14.44 -13.08
CA ASP A 62 -2.33 -13.31 -13.17
C ASP A 62 -2.74 -12.79 -11.79
N VAL A 63 -3.16 -13.69 -10.90
CA VAL A 63 -3.50 -13.35 -9.51
C VAL A 63 -2.30 -12.75 -8.78
N TYR A 64 -1.12 -13.33 -8.97
CA TYR A 64 0.11 -12.81 -8.36
C TYR A 64 0.45 -11.40 -8.87
N CYS A 65 0.44 -11.17 -10.19
CA CYS A 65 0.71 -9.85 -10.78
C CYS A 65 -0.30 -8.79 -10.31
N GLU A 66 -1.59 -9.15 -10.25
CA GLU A 66 -2.62 -8.28 -9.69
C GLU A 66 -2.30 -7.90 -8.23
N SER A 67 -1.98 -8.89 -7.40
CA SER A 67 -1.71 -8.67 -5.97
C SER A 67 -0.53 -7.73 -5.73
N VAL A 68 0.56 -7.88 -6.50
CA VAL A 68 1.74 -7.00 -6.39
C VAL A 68 1.42 -5.60 -6.90
N THR A 69 0.66 -5.49 -8.00
CA THR A 69 0.22 -4.18 -8.53
C THR A 69 -0.62 -3.42 -7.52
N ARG A 70 -1.59 -4.09 -6.86
CA ARG A 70 -2.42 -3.52 -5.78
C ARG A 70 -1.57 -3.09 -4.60
N LYS A 71 -0.62 -3.93 -4.17
CA LYS A 71 0.28 -3.64 -3.05
C LYS A 71 1.12 -2.38 -3.30
N ILE A 72 1.62 -2.19 -4.51
CA ILE A 72 2.36 -0.96 -4.87
C ILE A 72 1.43 0.25 -4.86
N ALA A 73 0.22 0.14 -5.44
CA ALA A 73 -0.74 1.23 -5.48
C ALA A 73 -1.18 1.67 -4.07
N GLN A 74 -1.48 0.71 -3.20
CA GLN A 74 -1.83 0.96 -1.80
C GLN A 74 -0.67 1.63 -1.05
N TYR A 75 0.54 1.08 -1.16
CA TYR A 75 1.70 1.64 -0.47
C TYR A 75 2.07 3.03 -0.98
N LEU A 76 1.89 3.31 -2.27
CA LEU A 76 2.00 4.66 -2.82
C LEU A 76 0.97 5.61 -2.20
N GLY A 77 -0.27 5.15 -2.03
CA GLY A 77 -1.32 5.90 -1.32
C GLY A 77 -0.91 6.25 0.11
N GLU A 78 -0.46 5.27 0.88
CA GLU A 78 0.03 5.45 2.25
C GLU A 78 1.24 6.39 2.34
N THR A 79 2.14 6.31 1.36
CA THR A 79 3.34 7.17 1.29
C THR A 79 3.00 8.61 0.94
N LEU A 80 1.91 8.86 0.20
CA LEU A 80 1.50 10.23 -0.15
C LEU A 80 0.92 11.01 1.03
N GLU A 81 0.61 10.36 2.15
CA GLU A 81 0.11 10.97 3.40
C GLU A 81 -1.01 11.99 3.11
N ASP A 82 -0.76 13.29 3.35
CA ASP A 82 -1.72 14.39 3.16
C ASP A 82 -2.10 14.69 1.70
N ARG A 83 -1.54 13.95 0.74
CA ARG A 83 -1.76 14.12 -0.72
C ARG A 83 -2.40 12.90 -1.35
N SER A 84 -3.22 12.18 -0.59
CA SER A 84 -3.95 10.98 -1.03
C SER A 84 -4.90 11.28 -2.19
N ASP A 85 -5.43 12.51 -2.28
CA ASP A 85 -6.23 13.04 -3.39
C ASP A 85 -5.48 12.96 -4.74
N LYS A 86 -4.15 12.99 -4.72
CA LYS A 86 -3.31 12.91 -5.92
C LYS A 86 -2.99 11.48 -6.34
N LEU A 87 -3.40 10.47 -5.59
CA LEU A 87 -3.01 9.07 -5.85
C LEU A 87 -3.38 8.64 -7.27
N GLN A 88 -4.62 8.90 -7.70
CA GLN A 88 -5.10 8.52 -9.04
C GLN A 88 -4.25 9.12 -10.16
N GLY A 89 -3.82 10.38 -10.02
CA GLY A 89 -2.94 11.03 -11.00
C GLY A 89 -1.51 10.46 -11.04
N ASN A 90 -1.09 9.74 -10.00
CA ASN A 90 0.22 9.10 -9.91
C ASN A 90 0.23 7.64 -10.37
N LEU A 91 -0.94 7.00 -10.48
CA LEU A 91 -1.10 5.65 -11.00
C LEU A 91 -1.12 5.67 -12.53
N GLN A 92 0.08 5.83 -13.12
CA GLN A 92 0.29 5.92 -14.56
C GLN A 92 1.10 4.73 -15.09
N VAL A 93 0.86 4.40 -16.36
CA VAL A 93 1.52 3.34 -17.11
C VAL A 93 2.09 3.96 -18.38
N ASN A 94 3.40 3.94 -18.57
CA ASN A 94 4.07 4.58 -19.72
C ASN A 94 3.66 6.05 -19.95
N GLY A 95 3.40 6.79 -18.87
CA GLY A 95 3.02 8.21 -18.92
C GLY A 95 1.54 8.49 -19.25
N VAL A 96 0.71 7.46 -19.39
CA VAL A 96 -0.74 7.60 -19.54
C VAL A 96 -1.48 6.97 -18.36
N ASP A 97 -2.76 7.31 -18.17
CA ASP A 97 -3.59 6.67 -17.15
C ASP A 97 -3.92 5.21 -17.51
N MET A 98 -4.33 4.43 -16.50
CA MET A 98 -4.63 3.01 -16.66
C MET A 98 -5.71 2.72 -17.73
N VAL A 99 -6.74 3.58 -17.83
CA VAL A 99 -7.83 3.40 -18.81
C VAL A 99 -7.30 3.61 -20.22
N THR A 100 -6.55 4.69 -20.44
CA THR A 100 -5.93 4.95 -21.74
C THR A 100 -4.96 3.84 -22.14
N TYR A 101 -4.13 3.36 -21.20
CA TYR A 101 -3.23 2.24 -21.47
C TYR A 101 -3.99 0.98 -21.88
N LEU A 102 -5.02 0.60 -21.10
CA LEU A 102 -5.78 -0.63 -21.33
C LEU A 102 -6.57 -0.59 -22.65
N THR A 103 -7.22 0.52 -22.97
CA THR A 103 -8.04 0.67 -24.18
C THR A 103 -7.21 0.83 -25.47
N ARG A 104 -5.92 1.15 -25.34
CA ARG A 104 -4.96 1.29 -26.46
C ARG A 104 -3.78 0.31 -26.32
N PHE A 105 -4.00 -0.80 -25.64
CA PHE A 105 -2.96 -1.78 -25.36
C PHE A 105 -2.27 -2.22 -26.66
N GLN A 106 -0.94 -2.24 -26.60
CA GLN A 106 -0.09 -2.83 -27.61
C GLN A 106 0.91 -3.75 -26.91
N TRP A 107 1.20 -4.87 -27.55
CA TRP A 107 2.16 -5.83 -27.04
C TRP A 107 3.57 -5.22 -27.02
N ASP A 108 4.24 -5.28 -25.87
CA ASP A 108 5.62 -4.82 -25.69
C ASP A 108 6.59 -5.85 -26.26
N LEU A 109 6.89 -5.71 -27.56
CA LEU A 109 7.79 -6.59 -28.30
C LEU A 109 9.23 -6.56 -27.76
N ALA A 110 9.64 -5.48 -27.11
CA ALA A 110 10.99 -5.33 -26.58
C ALA A 110 11.16 -6.14 -25.29
N LYS A 111 10.16 -6.10 -24.40
CA LYS A 111 10.18 -6.86 -23.13
C LYS A 111 9.76 -8.31 -23.30
N TYR A 112 8.82 -8.59 -24.21
CA TYR A 112 8.20 -9.90 -24.37
C TYR A 112 8.27 -10.37 -25.83
N PRO A 113 9.43 -10.90 -26.30
CA PRO A 113 9.61 -11.21 -27.71
C PRO A 113 8.72 -12.38 -28.17
N ILE A 114 7.91 -12.16 -29.20
CA ILE A 114 6.94 -13.14 -29.74
C ILE A 114 7.56 -14.44 -30.28
N LYS A 115 8.88 -14.42 -30.56
CA LYS A 115 9.63 -15.60 -31.01
C LYS A 115 9.92 -16.60 -29.89
N GLN A 116 9.82 -16.17 -28.62
CA GLN A 116 10.01 -17.05 -27.48
C GLN A 116 8.76 -17.91 -27.22
N SER A 117 8.93 -19.00 -26.47
CA SER A 117 7.79 -19.82 -26.02
C SER A 117 6.94 -19.03 -25.03
N LEU A 118 5.64 -19.35 -24.98
CA LEU A 118 4.71 -18.79 -24.00
C LEU A 118 5.20 -18.96 -22.56
N LYS A 119 5.78 -20.13 -22.25
CA LYS A 119 6.40 -20.43 -20.96
C LYS A 119 7.52 -19.45 -20.62
N ASN A 120 8.45 -19.20 -21.54
CA ASN A 120 9.57 -18.30 -21.30
C ASN A 120 9.08 -16.87 -21.08
N ILE A 121 8.07 -16.41 -21.84
CA ILE A 121 7.49 -15.07 -21.65
C ILE A 121 6.85 -14.96 -20.26
N ALA A 122 6.08 -15.98 -19.83
CA ALA A 122 5.49 -16.02 -18.50
C ALA A 122 6.57 -16.00 -17.39
N GLU A 123 7.68 -16.72 -17.57
CA GLU A 123 8.81 -16.71 -16.64
C GLU A 123 9.52 -15.34 -16.58
N ILE A 124 9.67 -14.65 -17.70
CA ILE A 124 10.23 -13.29 -17.75
C ILE A 124 9.35 -12.35 -16.92
N ILE A 125 8.03 -12.38 -17.14
CA ILE A 125 7.07 -11.56 -16.39
C ILE A 125 7.12 -11.92 -14.90
N GLY A 126 7.08 -13.20 -14.56
CA GLY A 126 7.13 -13.66 -13.17
C GLY A 126 8.39 -13.20 -12.45
N LYS A 127 9.57 -13.32 -13.07
CA LYS A 127 10.83 -12.83 -12.50
C LYS A 127 10.84 -11.31 -12.31
N GLN A 128 10.34 -10.56 -13.30
CA GLN A 128 10.24 -9.10 -13.22
C GLN A 128 9.37 -8.67 -12.02
N VAL A 129 8.17 -9.23 -11.91
CA VAL A 129 7.22 -8.87 -10.84
C VAL A 129 7.74 -9.29 -9.45
N SER A 130 8.35 -10.47 -9.34
CA SER A 130 8.97 -10.94 -8.10
C SER A 130 10.14 -10.07 -7.63
N GLN A 131 10.96 -9.58 -8.56
CA GLN A 131 12.04 -8.65 -8.23
C GLN A 131 11.47 -7.32 -7.70
N ILE A 132 10.44 -6.78 -8.37
CA ILE A 132 9.76 -5.56 -7.92
C ILE A 132 9.17 -5.75 -6.52
N GLU A 133 8.54 -6.89 -6.23
CA GLU A 133 7.97 -7.15 -4.90
C GLU A 133 9.06 -7.19 -3.81
N THR A 134 10.21 -7.82 -4.10
CA THR A 134 11.35 -7.89 -3.19
C THR A 134 11.95 -6.51 -2.91
N ASP A 135 12.11 -5.70 -3.94
CA ASP A 135 12.60 -4.33 -3.82
C ASP A 135 11.62 -3.44 -3.05
N LEU A 136 10.31 -3.60 -3.28
CA LEU A 136 9.26 -2.92 -2.53
C LEU A 136 9.37 -3.22 -1.03
N LYS A 137 9.48 -4.50 -0.65
CA LYS A 137 9.63 -4.90 0.76
C LYS A 137 10.85 -4.24 1.41
N THR A 138 11.97 -4.22 0.72
CA THR A 138 13.24 -3.66 1.22
C THR A 138 13.12 -2.15 1.42
N LYS A 139 12.64 -1.42 0.39
CA LYS A 139 12.47 0.04 0.45
C LYS A 139 11.42 0.46 1.46
N ALA A 140 10.30 -0.26 1.52
CA ALA A 140 9.23 0.01 2.47
C ALA A 140 9.69 -0.17 3.92
N THR A 141 10.40 -1.24 4.21
CA THR A 141 10.97 -1.47 5.56
C THR A 141 11.92 -0.33 5.96
N ALA A 142 12.82 0.09 5.07
CA ALA A 142 13.75 1.19 5.36
C ALA A 142 13.03 2.51 5.64
N TYR A 143 12.04 2.87 4.82
CA TYR A 143 11.27 4.11 4.98
C TYR A 143 10.37 4.07 6.23
N ASN A 144 9.68 2.96 6.46
CA ASN A 144 8.80 2.79 7.62
C ASN A 144 9.57 2.79 8.95
N ASN A 145 10.79 2.24 8.98
CA ASN A 145 11.65 2.31 10.16
C ASN A 145 12.00 3.76 10.52
N LEU A 146 12.36 4.58 9.54
CA LEU A 146 12.64 6.00 9.77
C LEU A 146 11.40 6.76 10.24
N LYS A 147 10.25 6.50 9.61
CA LYS A 147 8.97 7.10 10.02
C LYS A 147 8.60 6.70 11.46
N GLY A 148 8.74 5.43 11.81
CA GLY A 148 8.47 4.92 13.16
C GLY A 148 9.42 5.50 14.21
N ASN A 149 10.71 5.64 13.89
CA ASN A 149 11.69 6.27 14.78
C ASN A 149 11.35 7.75 15.04
N LEU A 150 11.03 8.51 13.98
CA LEU A 150 10.60 9.90 14.11
C LEU A 150 9.32 10.02 14.96
N GLN A 151 8.29 9.24 14.66
CA GLN A 151 7.04 9.27 15.42
C GLN A 151 7.24 8.93 16.90
N ASN A 152 8.16 8.00 17.21
CA ASN A 152 8.53 7.67 18.59
C ASN A 152 9.24 8.83 19.30
N LEU A 153 10.10 9.56 18.60
CA LEU A 153 10.78 10.75 19.14
C LEU A 153 9.81 11.92 19.32
N GLU A 154 8.95 12.17 18.33
CA GLU A 154 7.87 13.17 18.40
C GLU A 154 6.97 12.90 19.60
N ARG A 155 6.51 11.66 19.80
CA ARG A 155 5.69 11.31 20.97
C ARG A 155 6.42 11.50 22.30
N LYS A 156 7.74 11.32 22.36
CA LYS A 156 8.53 11.65 23.55
C LYS A 156 8.66 13.16 23.77
N SER A 157 8.60 13.95 22.70
CA SER A 157 8.60 15.42 22.75
C SER A 157 7.24 16.02 23.07
N THR A 158 6.13 15.30 22.79
CA THR A 158 4.75 15.77 23.01
C THR A 158 4.00 14.83 23.95
N GLY A 159 3.76 15.27 25.19
CA GLY A 159 3.03 14.49 26.20
C GLY A 159 2.97 15.21 27.54
N SER A 160 2.33 14.58 28.54
CA SER A 160 2.29 15.10 29.91
C SER A 160 3.71 15.28 30.47
N LEU A 161 3.90 16.31 31.30
CA LEU A 161 5.17 16.57 32.01
C LEU A 161 5.72 15.36 32.79
N PHE A 162 4.87 14.40 33.15
CA PHE A 162 5.29 13.15 33.80
C PHE A 162 6.11 12.22 32.90
N THR A 163 6.01 12.32 31.58
CA THR A 163 6.65 11.40 30.62
C THR A 163 7.40 12.10 29.49
N ARG A 164 7.06 13.36 29.20
CA ARG A 164 7.69 14.19 28.17
C ARG A 164 9.18 14.40 28.42
N ASN A 165 9.95 14.47 27.34
CA ASN A 165 11.35 14.90 27.38
C ASN A 165 11.44 16.35 27.86
N LEU A 166 12.18 16.59 28.94
CA LEU A 166 12.31 17.90 29.57
C LEU A 166 13.41 18.77 28.95
N ALA A 167 14.25 18.21 28.07
CA ALA A 167 15.40 18.89 27.46
C ALA A 167 15.06 20.21 26.73
N GLU A 168 13.83 20.34 26.23
CA GLU A 168 13.34 21.56 25.56
C GLU A 168 12.68 22.56 26.51
N LEU A 169 12.39 22.15 27.75
CA LEU A 169 11.64 22.94 28.73
C LEU A 169 12.55 23.63 29.76
N VAL A 170 13.85 23.30 29.74
CA VAL A 170 14.80 23.73 30.76
C VAL A 170 16.03 24.36 30.12
N LYS A 171 16.68 25.25 30.86
CA LYS A 171 17.88 25.99 30.43
C LYS A 171 19.02 25.76 31.42
N ARG A 172 20.26 26.05 31.00
CA ARG A 172 21.45 25.98 31.85
C ARG A 172 21.27 26.73 33.18
N GLU A 173 20.63 27.89 33.09
CA GLU A 173 20.35 28.82 34.19
C GLU A 173 19.48 28.22 35.29
N ASP A 174 18.71 27.17 34.97
CA ASP A 174 17.79 26.54 35.89
C ASP A 174 18.51 25.56 36.83
N PHE A 175 19.78 25.23 36.57
CA PHE A 175 20.53 24.22 37.32
C PHE A 175 21.80 24.79 37.97
N VAL A 176 22.05 24.36 39.21
CA VAL A 176 23.37 24.44 39.82
C VAL A 176 24.24 23.33 39.27
N LEU A 177 25.14 23.70 38.35
CA LEU A 177 26.11 22.79 37.73
C LEU A 177 27.43 22.76 38.51
N ASP A 178 28.22 21.71 38.32
CA ASP A 178 29.60 21.56 38.84
C ASP A 178 29.76 21.73 40.37
N SER A 179 28.68 21.56 41.14
CA SER A 179 28.74 21.58 42.61
C SER A 179 28.94 20.18 43.17
N GLU A 180 29.90 20.01 44.08
CA GLU A 180 30.10 18.74 44.81
C GLU A 180 28.97 18.42 45.79
N TYR A 181 28.30 19.46 46.31
CA TYR A 181 27.35 19.33 47.41
C TYR A 181 25.91 19.62 47.02
N LEU A 182 25.69 20.51 46.06
CA LEU A 182 24.36 20.92 45.62
C LEU A 182 23.98 20.21 44.32
N GLN A 183 22.69 20.06 44.12
CA GLN A 183 22.09 19.72 42.84
C GLN A 183 20.73 20.37 42.71
N THR A 184 20.23 20.42 41.48
CA THR A 184 18.86 20.87 41.21
C THR A 184 18.03 19.69 40.74
N LEU A 185 16.87 19.50 41.37
CA LEU A 185 15.88 18.50 40.95
C LEU A 185 14.74 19.20 40.21
N LEU A 186 14.13 18.46 39.28
CA LEU A 186 12.91 18.88 38.60
C LEU A 186 11.72 18.15 39.20
N VAL A 187 10.66 18.88 39.50
CA VAL A 187 9.47 18.36 40.18
C VAL A 187 8.23 18.74 39.40
N VAL A 188 7.43 17.74 39.02
CA VAL A 188 6.11 17.94 38.42
C VAL A 188 5.09 18.04 39.56
N VAL A 189 4.38 19.16 39.58
CA VAL A 189 3.39 19.50 40.59
C VAL A 189 2.05 19.74 39.90
N PRO A 190 0.98 19.01 40.27
CA PRO A 190 -0.34 19.29 39.74
C PRO A 190 -0.77 20.73 40.05
N ARG A 191 -1.33 21.42 39.05
CA ARG A 191 -1.62 22.85 39.12
C ARG A 191 -2.60 23.20 40.24
N ASN A 192 -3.51 22.29 40.58
CA ASN A 192 -4.46 22.46 41.67
C ASN A 192 -3.81 22.46 43.07
N ILE A 193 -2.56 22.01 43.22
CA ILE A 193 -1.81 21.97 44.49
C ILE A 193 -0.47 22.73 44.42
N ILE A 194 -0.33 23.67 43.48
CA ILE A 194 0.91 24.45 43.35
C ILE A 194 1.20 25.34 44.58
N HIS A 195 0.15 25.86 45.22
CA HIS A 195 0.30 26.63 46.46
C HIS A 195 0.79 25.77 47.63
N ASP A 196 0.37 24.51 47.69
CA ASP A 196 0.88 23.54 48.67
C ASP A 196 2.38 23.28 48.45
N TRP A 197 2.82 23.16 47.19
CA TRP A 197 4.24 23.05 46.87
C TRP A 197 5.02 24.25 47.37
N GLN A 198 4.57 25.48 47.06
CA GLN A 198 5.23 26.71 47.48
C GLN A 198 5.33 26.84 49.00
N ALA A 199 4.33 26.38 49.74
CA ALA A 199 4.32 26.41 51.20
C ALA A 199 5.18 25.33 51.86
N LYS A 200 5.34 24.15 51.22
CA LYS A 200 5.94 22.97 51.86
C LYS A 200 7.37 22.68 51.44
N TYR A 201 7.77 22.98 50.19
CA TYR A 201 8.99 22.41 49.59
C TYR A 201 10.26 22.66 50.42
N GLU A 202 10.38 23.84 51.06
CA GLU A 202 11.53 24.22 51.90
C GLU A 202 11.68 23.38 53.17
N SER A 203 10.59 22.72 53.60
CA SER A 203 10.49 21.96 54.84
C SER A 203 10.28 20.46 54.65
N LEU A 204 10.24 19.98 53.40
CA LEU A 204 10.06 18.55 53.10
C LEU A 204 11.22 17.72 53.66
N THR A 205 12.44 18.24 53.59
CA THR A 205 13.64 17.66 54.20
C THR A 205 14.55 18.77 54.70
N ASP A 206 15.48 18.42 55.59
CA ASP A 206 16.61 19.29 55.90
C ASP A 206 17.48 19.54 54.65
N MET A 207 18.26 20.61 54.65
CA MET A 207 19.22 20.95 53.58
C MET A 207 18.59 21.21 52.19
N VAL A 208 17.34 21.68 52.15
CA VAL A 208 16.76 22.35 50.98
C VAL A 208 17.20 23.82 50.99
N VAL A 209 17.57 24.38 49.83
CA VAL A 209 17.93 25.80 49.72
C VAL A 209 16.65 26.63 49.69
N PRO A 210 16.40 27.53 50.67
CA PRO A 210 15.19 28.36 50.67
C PRO A 210 15.16 29.30 49.48
N ARG A 211 13.95 29.61 49.01
CA ARG A 211 13.65 30.44 47.82
C ARG A 211 14.31 29.94 46.53
N SER A 212 14.68 28.67 46.46
CA SER A 212 15.31 28.08 45.26
C SER A 212 14.33 27.56 44.23
N SER A 213 13.06 27.33 44.60
CA SER A 213 12.09 26.77 43.66
C SER A 213 11.56 27.80 42.67
N ARG A 214 11.54 27.44 41.39
CA ARG A 214 11.02 28.27 40.28
C ARG A 214 10.17 27.40 39.37
N THR A 215 9.05 27.93 38.88
CA THR A 215 8.28 27.29 37.81
C THR A 215 8.98 27.53 36.47
N LEU A 216 9.32 26.46 35.76
CA LEU A 216 10.03 26.48 34.48
C LEU A 216 9.07 26.40 33.29
N PHE A 217 8.01 25.59 33.43
CA PHE A 217 7.01 25.35 32.40
C PHE A 217 5.68 24.98 33.03
N GLU A 218 4.55 25.33 32.39
CA GLU A 218 3.21 24.96 32.82
C GLU A 218 2.42 24.40 31.62
N ASP A 219 1.77 23.26 31.81
CA ASP A 219 0.74 22.75 30.92
C ASP A 219 -0.67 22.96 31.54
N ASP A 220 -1.71 22.41 30.91
CA ASP A 220 -3.09 22.60 31.37
C ASP A 220 -3.35 22.01 32.77
N GLU A 221 -2.59 20.98 33.18
CA GLU A 221 -2.83 20.20 34.40
C GLU A 221 -1.70 20.30 35.43
N ASN A 222 -0.47 20.58 35.01
CA ASN A 222 0.75 20.43 35.80
C ASN A 222 1.75 21.57 35.58
N CYS A 223 2.57 21.81 36.59
CA CYS A 223 3.70 22.74 36.57
C CYS A 223 5.00 21.94 36.73
N LEU A 224 6.01 22.27 35.92
CA LEU A 224 7.38 21.79 36.09
C LEU A 224 8.16 22.83 36.91
N CYS A 225 8.58 22.46 38.10
CA CYS A 225 9.34 23.32 39.00
C CYS A 225 10.79 22.83 39.16
N SER A 226 11.75 23.73 39.29
CA SER A 226 13.08 23.40 39.81
C SER A 226 13.10 23.52 41.34
N VAL A 227 14.06 22.88 41.99
CA VAL A 227 14.40 23.07 43.41
C VAL A 227 15.87 22.70 43.64
N THR A 228 16.61 23.53 44.39
CA THR A 228 18.00 23.27 44.73
C THR A 228 18.10 22.72 46.16
N LEU A 229 18.83 21.63 46.33
CA LEU A 229 19.07 21.01 47.63
C LEU A 229 20.44 20.32 47.66
N PHE A 230 20.86 19.91 48.86
CA PHE A 230 22.08 19.11 49.01
C PHE A 230 21.88 17.70 48.44
N ARG A 231 22.88 17.19 47.73
CA ARG A 231 22.87 15.85 47.11
C ARG A 231 22.58 14.73 48.11
N LYS A 232 23.04 14.88 49.36
CA LYS A 232 22.86 13.89 50.43
C LYS A 232 21.39 13.59 50.77
N VAL A 233 20.50 14.57 50.61
CA VAL A 233 19.06 14.44 50.96
C VAL A 233 18.16 14.19 49.75
N ALA A 234 18.74 13.93 48.57
CA ALA A 234 18.00 13.79 47.33
C ALA A 234 16.90 12.72 47.38
N GLU A 235 17.23 11.54 47.87
CA GLU A 235 16.29 10.42 47.92
C GLU A 235 15.21 10.63 48.97
N ASP A 236 15.59 11.15 50.14
CA ASP A 236 14.62 11.52 51.18
C ASP A 236 13.65 12.57 50.64
N PHE A 237 14.15 13.57 49.92
CA PHE A 237 13.33 14.61 49.29
C PHE A 237 12.38 14.03 48.24
N ARG A 238 12.84 13.08 47.41
CA ARG A 238 11.99 12.35 46.44
C ARG A 238 10.87 11.58 47.13
N ASN A 239 11.16 10.90 48.24
CA ASN A 239 10.16 10.17 49.01
C ASN A 239 9.11 11.11 49.61
N ARG A 240 9.55 12.22 50.20
CA ARG A 240 8.66 13.25 50.77
C ARG A 240 7.82 13.96 49.71
N CYS A 241 8.37 14.19 48.53
CA CYS A 241 7.60 14.67 47.38
C CYS A 241 6.48 13.70 47.03
N ARG A 242 6.77 12.39 46.94
CA ARG A 242 5.79 11.36 46.61
C ARG A 242 4.65 11.29 47.63
N GLU A 243 4.95 11.39 48.93
CA GLU A 243 3.95 11.46 50.01
C GLU A 243 2.98 12.66 49.83
N ASN A 244 3.47 13.76 49.27
CA ASN A 244 2.69 14.97 49.00
C ASN A 244 2.13 15.04 47.58
N LYS A 245 2.18 13.94 46.81
CA LYS A 245 1.73 13.86 45.41
C LYS A 245 2.51 14.76 44.44
N PHE A 246 3.75 15.13 44.78
CA PHE A 246 4.70 15.76 43.89
C PHE A 246 5.59 14.68 43.26
N MET A 247 5.84 14.76 41.95
CA MET A 247 6.67 13.78 41.25
C MET A 247 8.01 14.39 40.84
N VAL A 248 9.10 13.93 41.45
CA VAL A 248 10.44 14.29 40.99
C VAL A 248 10.74 13.55 39.68
N ARG A 249 11.14 14.28 38.65
CA ARG A 249 11.56 13.73 37.35
C ARG A 249 13.05 13.44 37.39
N ASP A 250 13.42 12.26 36.91
CA ASP A 250 14.83 11.92 36.71
C ASP A 250 15.34 12.65 35.46
N PHE A 251 16.23 13.62 35.70
CA PHE A 251 16.80 14.45 34.65
C PHE A 251 18.15 15.00 35.11
N THR A 252 19.17 14.82 34.29
CA THR A 252 20.50 15.43 34.47
C THR A 252 20.74 16.39 33.32
N TYR A 253 20.97 17.67 33.63
CA TYR A 253 21.24 18.67 32.62
C TYR A 253 22.65 18.48 32.03
N ASN A 254 22.72 18.22 30.74
CA ASN A 254 23.96 18.13 29.98
C ASN A 254 23.74 18.76 28.60
N GLU A 255 24.44 19.87 28.33
CA GLU A 255 24.29 20.61 27.08
C GLU A 255 24.64 19.77 25.85
N LYS A 256 25.64 18.91 25.97
CA LYS A 256 26.06 18.04 24.88
C LYS A 256 24.97 17.03 24.55
N ASP A 257 24.43 16.34 25.56
CA ASP A 257 23.40 15.31 25.35
C ASP A 257 22.10 15.93 24.78
N ILE A 258 21.73 17.13 25.24
CA ILE A 258 20.59 17.89 24.72
C ILE A 258 20.82 18.29 23.26
N ALA A 259 22.01 18.79 22.93
CA ALA A 259 22.36 19.18 21.56
C ALA A 259 22.41 17.96 20.61
N ASP A 260 23.03 16.86 21.06
CA ASP A 260 23.13 15.60 20.31
C ASP A 260 21.73 15.03 20.01
N GLY A 261 20.80 15.08 20.98
CA GLY A 261 19.40 14.64 20.77
C GLY A 261 18.63 15.49 19.74
N LYS A 262 18.80 16.82 19.75
CA LYS A 262 18.19 17.71 18.73
C LYS A 262 18.78 17.46 17.34
N LEU A 263 20.08 17.23 17.27
CA LEU A 263 20.77 16.90 16.02
C LEU A 263 20.27 15.57 15.46
N GLU A 264 20.03 14.57 16.31
CA GLU A 264 19.49 13.27 15.92
C GLU A 264 18.09 13.40 15.28
N ILE A 265 17.17 14.15 15.89
CA ILE A 265 15.83 14.41 15.33
C ILE A 265 15.95 15.07 13.97
N THR A 266 16.73 16.15 13.88
CA THR A 266 16.93 16.90 12.62
C THR A 266 17.51 16.00 11.53
N LYS A 267 18.50 15.16 11.88
CA LYS A 267 19.12 14.22 10.95
C LYS A 267 18.11 13.19 10.44
N LEU A 268 17.27 12.63 11.31
CA LEU A 268 16.24 11.67 10.92
C LEU A 268 15.18 12.30 10.02
N GLU A 269 14.78 13.54 10.27
CA GLU A 269 13.86 14.29 9.41
C GLU A 269 14.46 14.51 8.01
N ASP A 270 15.72 14.90 7.94
CA ASP A 270 16.43 15.08 6.67
C ASP A 270 16.57 13.77 5.90
N ASP A 271 16.89 12.67 6.59
CA ASP A 271 17.00 11.36 5.97
C ASP A 271 15.63 10.86 5.46
N LYS A 272 14.54 11.10 6.21
CA LYS A 272 13.17 10.85 5.73
C LYS A 272 12.87 11.66 4.46
N LYS A 273 13.17 12.96 4.44
CA LYS A 273 12.95 13.84 3.27
C LYS A 273 13.76 13.40 2.05
N LYS A 274 15.03 12.99 2.26
CA LYS A 274 15.91 12.49 1.18
C LYS A 274 15.40 11.20 0.56
N LEU A 275 14.84 10.28 1.36
CA LEU A 275 14.31 9.01 0.85
C LEU A 275 12.93 9.15 0.20
N TYR A 276 12.12 10.11 0.66
CA TYR A 276 10.75 10.30 0.19
C TYR A 276 10.65 10.45 -1.33
N GLY A 277 11.37 11.42 -1.90
CA GLY A 277 11.30 11.73 -3.34
C GLY A 277 11.67 10.53 -4.23
N PRO A 278 12.85 9.91 -4.02
CA PRO A 278 13.25 8.69 -4.73
C PRO A 278 12.28 7.52 -4.55
N LEU A 279 11.74 7.31 -3.34
CA LEU A 279 10.77 6.25 -3.07
C LEU A 279 9.49 6.46 -3.88
N VAL A 280 8.90 7.64 -3.83
CA VAL A 280 7.68 7.98 -4.58
C VAL A 280 7.91 7.83 -6.09
N LYS A 281 9.05 8.28 -6.61
CA LYS A 281 9.41 8.09 -8.03
C LYS A 281 9.51 6.60 -8.38
N TRP A 282 10.18 5.81 -7.54
CA TRP A 282 10.34 4.38 -7.75
C TRP A 282 8.98 3.66 -7.73
N LEU A 283 8.09 4.00 -6.79
CA LEU A 283 6.75 3.42 -6.70
C LEU A 283 5.91 3.69 -7.95
N LYS A 284 5.92 4.93 -8.48
CA LYS A 284 5.20 5.27 -9.72
C LYS A 284 5.68 4.47 -10.93
N VAL A 285 7.00 4.39 -11.10
CA VAL A 285 7.59 3.64 -12.22
C VAL A 285 7.24 2.16 -12.12
N ASN A 286 7.43 1.55 -10.95
CA ASN A 286 7.21 0.13 -10.77
C ASN A 286 5.73 -0.26 -10.71
N PHE A 287 4.84 0.67 -10.33
CA PHE A 287 3.41 0.51 -10.53
C PHE A 287 3.10 0.32 -12.02
N GLY A 288 3.61 1.21 -12.88
CA GLY A 288 3.42 1.12 -14.33
C GLY A 288 3.99 -0.17 -14.92
N GLU A 289 5.17 -0.59 -14.47
CA GLU A 289 5.79 -1.86 -14.88
C GLU A 289 4.95 -3.08 -14.47
N CYS A 290 4.49 -3.15 -13.22
CA CYS A 290 3.64 -4.24 -12.74
C CYS A 290 2.28 -4.26 -13.44
N PHE A 291 1.64 -3.10 -13.64
CA PHE A 291 0.37 -3.03 -14.37
C PHE A 291 0.54 -3.46 -15.82
N SER A 292 1.59 -2.99 -16.50
CA SER A 292 1.90 -3.42 -17.86
C SER A 292 2.11 -4.93 -17.94
N ALA A 293 2.93 -5.50 -17.06
CA ALA A 293 3.18 -6.93 -16.97
C ALA A 293 1.88 -7.72 -16.73
N TRP A 294 1.01 -7.22 -15.84
CA TRP A 294 -0.28 -7.82 -15.55
C TRP A 294 -1.19 -7.90 -16.79
N ILE A 295 -1.30 -6.82 -17.58
CA ILE A 295 -2.10 -6.84 -18.82
C ILE A 295 -1.49 -7.79 -19.86
N HIS A 296 -0.16 -7.92 -19.93
CA HIS A 296 0.48 -8.91 -20.80
C HIS A 296 0.17 -10.35 -20.37
N VAL A 297 0.12 -10.65 -19.07
CA VAL A 297 -0.34 -11.96 -18.58
C VAL A 297 -1.79 -12.20 -18.98
N LYS A 298 -2.67 -11.19 -18.88
CA LYS A 298 -4.06 -11.33 -19.35
C LYS A 298 -4.16 -11.59 -20.86
N ALA A 299 -3.32 -10.94 -21.66
CA ALA A 299 -3.20 -11.19 -23.09
C ALA A 299 -2.66 -12.61 -23.40
N LEU A 300 -1.74 -13.13 -22.59
CA LEU A 300 -1.29 -14.53 -22.69
C LEU A 300 -2.41 -15.52 -22.31
N ARG A 301 -3.13 -15.27 -21.22
CA ARG A 301 -4.23 -16.12 -20.75
C ARG A 301 -5.33 -16.24 -21.80
N ILE A 302 -5.80 -15.11 -22.32
CA ILE A 302 -6.83 -15.12 -23.36
C ILE A 302 -6.34 -15.80 -24.64
N PHE A 303 -5.06 -15.66 -25.01
CA PHE A 303 -4.49 -16.37 -26.15
C PHE A 303 -4.52 -17.90 -25.92
N VAL A 304 -3.97 -18.37 -24.80
CA VAL A 304 -3.91 -19.81 -24.47
C VAL A 304 -5.31 -20.41 -24.42
N GLU A 305 -6.22 -19.79 -23.68
CA GLU A 305 -7.60 -20.27 -23.54
C GLU A 305 -8.35 -20.26 -24.88
N SER A 306 -8.10 -19.27 -25.74
CA SER A 306 -8.70 -19.23 -27.08
C SER A 306 -8.19 -20.36 -27.97
N VAL A 307 -6.90 -20.70 -27.90
CA VAL A 307 -6.34 -21.83 -28.65
C VAL A 307 -6.90 -23.15 -28.11
N LEU A 308 -7.02 -23.30 -26.80
CA LEU A 308 -7.59 -24.50 -26.17
C LEU A 308 -9.07 -24.69 -26.53
N ARG A 309 -9.86 -23.62 -26.60
CA ARG A 309 -11.29 -23.69 -26.90
C ARG A 309 -11.63 -23.74 -28.39
N TYR A 310 -10.93 -22.95 -29.21
CA TYR A 310 -11.28 -22.76 -30.63
C TYR A 310 -10.36 -23.54 -31.58
N GLY A 311 -9.28 -24.11 -31.07
CA GLY A 311 -8.36 -24.95 -31.82
C GLY A 311 -7.43 -24.18 -32.77
N LEU A 312 -6.87 -24.91 -33.73
CA LEU A 312 -5.98 -24.40 -34.76
C LEU A 312 -6.64 -24.44 -36.14
N PRO A 313 -6.30 -23.51 -37.06
CA PRO A 313 -5.37 -22.40 -36.89
C PRO A 313 -5.88 -21.34 -35.91
N VAL A 314 -4.97 -20.57 -35.30
CA VAL A 314 -5.32 -19.52 -34.34
C VAL A 314 -6.15 -18.45 -35.05
N ASN A 315 -7.47 -18.45 -34.82
CA ASN A 315 -8.42 -17.54 -35.43
C ASN A 315 -9.45 -17.09 -34.41
N PHE A 316 -9.11 -16.07 -33.64
CA PHE A 316 -10.00 -15.51 -32.62
C PHE A 316 -9.88 -13.99 -32.56
N LEU A 317 -10.93 -13.35 -32.07
CA LEU A 317 -11.00 -11.92 -31.82
C LEU A 317 -11.01 -11.67 -30.31
N ALA A 318 -9.93 -11.08 -29.79
CA ALA A 318 -9.91 -10.56 -28.43
C ALA A 318 -10.50 -9.15 -28.36
N VAL A 319 -11.41 -8.93 -27.42
CA VAL A 319 -12.10 -7.66 -27.21
C VAL A 319 -12.08 -7.29 -25.74
N LEU A 320 -11.68 -6.05 -25.47
CA LEU A 320 -11.89 -5.40 -24.19
C LEU A 320 -13.24 -4.68 -24.24
N MET A 321 -14.18 -5.12 -23.42
CA MET A 321 -15.51 -4.52 -23.31
C MET A 321 -15.61 -3.73 -22.00
N GLN A 322 -16.16 -2.54 -22.08
CA GLN A 322 -16.53 -1.73 -20.92
C GLN A 322 -18.06 -1.71 -20.81
N PRO A 323 -18.64 -2.50 -19.90
CA PRO A 323 -20.08 -2.45 -19.65
C PRO A 323 -20.52 -1.05 -19.20
N HIS A 324 -21.65 -0.58 -19.71
CA HIS A 324 -22.26 0.64 -19.19
C HIS A 324 -22.89 0.38 -17.81
N LYS A 325 -23.11 1.45 -17.04
CA LYS A 325 -23.69 1.31 -15.69
C LYS A 325 -25.08 0.69 -15.80
N LYS A 326 -25.35 -0.32 -14.95
CA LYS A 326 -26.64 -1.04 -14.85
C LYS A 326 -27.03 -1.88 -16.08
N THR A 327 -26.16 -2.02 -17.10
CA THR A 327 -26.44 -2.87 -18.29
C THR A 327 -25.78 -4.23 -18.21
N THR A 328 -24.90 -4.46 -17.23
CA THR A 328 -24.11 -5.69 -17.00
C THR A 328 -24.91 -6.97 -17.20
N ARG A 329 -26.07 -7.10 -16.54
CA ARG A 329 -26.93 -8.30 -16.65
C ARG A 329 -27.42 -8.52 -18.08
N LYS A 330 -27.96 -7.48 -18.71
CA LYS A 330 -28.48 -7.55 -20.09
C LYS A 330 -27.37 -7.82 -21.11
N LEU A 331 -26.20 -7.21 -20.93
CA LEU A 331 -25.01 -7.49 -21.73
C LEU A 331 -24.64 -8.97 -21.63
N ARG A 332 -24.67 -9.52 -20.42
CA ARG A 332 -24.42 -10.93 -20.14
C ARG A 332 -25.40 -11.86 -20.88
N GLU A 333 -26.70 -11.54 -20.82
CA GLU A 333 -27.77 -12.26 -21.52
C GLU A 333 -27.55 -12.25 -23.05
N VAL A 334 -27.28 -11.07 -23.63
CA VAL A 334 -27.02 -10.90 -25.08
C VAL A 334 -25.79 -11.70 -25.51
N MET A 335 -24.70 -11.63 -24.74
CA MET A 335 -23.47 -12.35 -25.04
C MET A 335 -23.65 -13.87 -24.98
N ASN A 336 -24.39 -14.37 -23.98
CA ASN A 336 -24.71 -15.80 -23.88
C ASN A 336 -25.56 -16.26 -25.07
N GLN A 337 -26.58 -15.49 -25.45
CA GLN A 337 -27.42 -15.84 -26.59
C GLN A 337 -26.63 -15.85 -27.90
N LEU A 338 -25.76 -14.85 -28.11
CA LEU A 338 -24.97 -14.72 -29.34
C LEU A 338 -24.00 -15.89 -29.54
N TYR A 339 -23.38 -16.36 -28.46
CA TYR A 339 -22.33 -17.38 -28.50
C TYR A 339 -22.76 -18.73 -27.91
N ALA A 340 -24.06 -18.96 -27.69
CA ALA A 340 -24.58 -20.22 -27.16
C ALA A 340 -24.18 -21.45 -28.00
N HIS A 341 -23.99 -21.26 -29.29
CA HIS A 341 -23.56 -22.32 -30.23
C HIS A 341 -22.14 -22.84 -29.98
N LEU A 342 -21.32 -22.13 -29.19
CA LEU A 342 -19.97 -22.56 -28.78
C LEU A 342 -20.00 -23.52 -27.59
N ASP A 343 -21.15 -23.61 -26.91
CA ASP A 343 -21.34 -24.54 -25.81
C ASP A 343 -21.44 -25.97 -26.38
N SER A 344 -20.42 -26.78 -26.12
CA SER A 344 -20.38 -28.17 -26.56
C SER A 344 -21.23 -29.03 -25.60
N PRO A 345 -21.94 -30.07 -26.06
CA PRO A 345 -22.65 -30.99 -25.15
C PRO A 345 -21.71 -31.69 -24.15
N ALA A 346 -20.40 -31.73 -24.40
CA ALA A 346 -19.39 -32.20 -23.44
C ALA A 346 -19.16 -31.22 -22.26
N SER A 347 -19.51 -29.95 -22.42
CA SER A 347 -19.46 -28.92 -21.37
C SER A 347 -20.74 -28.88 -20.52
N GLN A 348 -21.78 -29.61 -20.95
CA GLN A 348 -23.08 -29.68 -20.28
C GLN A 348 -23.29 -30.94 -19.43
N ASP A 349 -22.31 -31.84 -19.29
CA ASP A 349 -22.46 -32.99 -18.38
C ASP A 349 -22.23 -32.52 -16.93
N PRO A 350 -23.29 -32.31 -16.12
CA PRO A 350 -23.13 -31.99 -14.72
C PRO A 350 -22.60 -33.22 -13.96
N GLY A 351 -22.69 -34.42 -14.57
CA GLY A 351 -22.35 -35.71 -13.96
C GLY A 351 -20.88 -36.11 -13.99
N GLN A 352 -20.01 -35.40 -14.72
CA GLN A 352 -18.55 -35.65 -14.68
C GLN A 352 -17.76 -34.65 -13.82
N MET A 353 -18.42 -33.59 -13.32
CA MET A 353 -17.83 -32.64 -12.36
C MET A 353 -18.43 -32.73 -10.95
N GLU A 354 -19.23 -33.76 -10.65
CA GLU A 354 -19.60 -34.10 -9.28
C GLU A 354 -18.67 -35.19 -8.71
N ILE A 355 -17.52 -34.76 -8.17
CA ILE A 355 -16.81 -35.57 -7.17
C ILE A 355 -17.59 -35.38 -5.86
N PRO A 356 -18.22 -36.43 -5.30
CA PRO A 356 -18.97 -36.30 -4.05
C PRO A 356 -18.02 -35.88 -2.91
N GLY A 357 -18.17 -34.64 -2.43
CA GLY A 357 -17.33 -34.06 -1.37
C GLY A 357 -16.87 -32.61 -1.60
N LEU A 358 -17.09 -32.04 -2.79
CA LEU A 358 -16.58 -30.71 -3.19
C LEU A 358 -17.66 -29.65 -3.51
N VAL A 359 -18.91 -29.89 -3.08
CA VAL A 359 -20.14 -29.09 -3.37
C VAL A 359 -20.14 -27.69 -2.71
N GLY A 360 -19.00 -27.02 -2.60
CA GLY A 360 -18.89 -25.67 -2.04
C GLY A 360 -17.74 -24.81 -2.55
N ILE A 361 -16.95 -25.26 -3.55
CA ILE A 361 -15.70 -24.55 -3.95
C ILE A 361 -15.72 -24.00 -5.39
N SER A 362 -16.57 -24.48 -6.31
CA SER A 362 -16.53 -24.06 -7.73
C SER A 362 -17.65 -23.08 -8.12
N ASN A 363 -17.60 -21.87 -7.57
CA ASN A 363 -18.37 -20.72 -8.08
C ASN A 363 -17.64 -20.05 -9.27
N VAL A 364 -17.15 -20.86 -10.23
CA VAL A 364 -16.47 -20.33 -11.43
C VAL A 364 -17.53 -19.99 -12.45
N ASP A 365 -17.66 -18.69 -12.74
CA ASP A 365 -18.48 -18.14 -13.80
C ASP A 365 -18.16 -18.78 -15.17
N TYR A 366 -18.95 -19.78 -15.58
CA TYR A 366 -18.77 -20.50 -16.85
C TYR A 366 -19.54 -19.85 -18.00
N TYR A 367 -18.81 -19.38 -19.03
CA TYR A 367 -19.36 -18.64 -20.16
C TYR A 367 -19.03 -19.38 -21.48
N PRO A 368 -19.91 -19.36 -22.52
CA PRO A 368 -19.68 -20.05 -23.81
C PRO A 368 -18.48 -19.53 -24.61
N TYR A 369 -17.95 -18.37 -24.20
CA TYR A 369 -16.79 -17.69 -24.76
C TYR A 369 -15.74 -17.51 -23.66
N VAL A 370 -14.48 -17.31 -24.05
CA VAL A 370 -13.40 -16.98 -23.11
C VAL A 370 -13.69 -15.64 -22.44
N TYR A 371 -13.56 -15.58 -21.12
CA TYR A 371 -13.84 -14.39 -20.32
C TYR A 371 -12.87 -14.24 -19.15
N TYR A 372 -12.38 -13.01 -18.97
CA TYR A 372 -11.66 -12.57 -17.79
C TYR A 372 -12.12 -11.18 -17.38
N LYS A 373 -12.31 -10.96 -16.09
CA LYS A 373 -12.61 -9.64 -15.52
C LYS A 373 -11.32 -8.85 -15.23
N ILE A 374 -11.36 -7.54 -15.47
CA ILE A 374 -10.30 -6.61 -15.08
C ILE A 374 -10.96 -5.49 -14.25
N SER A 375 -10.55 -5.38 -12.99
CA SER A 375 -10.95 -4.27 -12.13
C SER A 375 -9.82 -3.27 -12.02
N LEU A 376 -10.06 -2.01 -12.40
CA LEU A 376 -9.11 -0.91 -12.20
C LEU A 376 -9.24 -0.24 -10.83
N ASP A 377 -10.11 -0.76 -9.97
CA ASP A 377 -10.19 -0.34 -8.59
C ASP A 377 -9.07 -1.03 -7.80
N LEU A 378 -7.90 -0.39 -7.77
CA LEU A 378 -6.65 -0.98 -7.24
C LEU A 378 -6.36 -0.62 -5.78
N VAL A 379 -7.12 0.29 -5.20
CA VAL A 379 -6.94 0.77 -3.83
C VAL A 379 -8.31 0.75 -3.18
N ASP A 380 -8.43 0.06 -2.06
CA ASP A 380 -9.66 0.11 -1.29
C ASP A 380 -9.89 1.56 -0.87
N THR A 381 -10.94 2.20 -1.38
CA THR A 381 -11.42 3.45 -0.77
C THR A 381 -11.89 3.07 0.62
N VAL A 382 -11.04 3.32 1.62
CA VAL A 382 -11.47 3.43 3.00
C VAL A 382 -12.51 4.55 3.01
N MET A 383 -13.79 4.17 3.02
CA MET A 383 -14.90 5.08 3.26
C MET A 383 -14.89 5.52 4.71
#